data_AF-A0AAW8QLL3-F1
#
_entry.id   AF-A0AAW8QLL3-F1
#
_cell.length_a   1.000
_cell.length_b   1.000
_cell.length_c   1.000
_cell.angle_alpha   90.00
_cell.angle_beta   90.00
_cell.angle_gamma   90.00
#
_symmetry.space_group_name_H-M   'P 1'
#
loop_
_entity.id
_entity.type
_entity.pdbx_description
1 polymer ?
#
loop_
_entity_poly.entity_id
_entity_poly.type
_entity_poly.pdbx_seq_one_letter_code
_entity_poly.pdbx_strand_id
1 'polypeptide(L)'
;MNTVMKQALVITTFSAAVILTGCGKSKPEPKSKTDKVETISDWSCTHPENLNQIQTSLKKEYLKQIERSLRQSQYQVDADILNKINQGLKFEIKNIRTLPLEDESQKNTQLSCESQLVVSFPKGLQQRAEKAYIEEQRYSDEESDMLNDYFSNSDSPLTLEHDQLKGDFFYNITKTDKEGLVFNLPSQNTVIEGVVFVATKAVQYAAYVEENQRYEKSRVEDDKQSAENYNAQTELAQKAMDVRKKELDADKAKQVERLNQTWDKLSAEKKIQFKQDQSDWFEKRDVECKVLAQKSVDDIAEKDLETYQKQSNYWTAEMSKQNQEMQYTQCFTQKTIERTVYLNNLN
;
A
#
# COMPACT_ATOMS: atom_id res chain seq x y z
N MET A 1 3.63 20.40 -22.16
CA MET A 1 5.02 20.48 -22.66
C MET A 1 5.62 19.09 -22.48
N ASN A 2 5.88 18.41 -23.60
CA ASN A 2 6.34 17.02 -23.62
C ASN A 2 7.87 16.99 -23.50
N THR A 3 8.39 16.26 -22.52
CA THR A 3 9.83 15.99 -22.43
C THR A 3 10.04 14.50 -22.65
N VAL A 4 10.37 14.15 -23.90
CA VAL A 4 10.80 12.81 -24.33
C VAL A 4 12.24 12.61 -23.87
N MET A 5 12.46 11.69 -22.92
CA MET A 5 13.81 11.29 -22.50
C MET A 5 14.21 10.02 -23.25
N LYS A 6 15.30 10.15 -24.02
CA LYS A 6 15.89 9.11 -24.89
C LYS A 6 16.37 7.91 -24.07
N GLN A 7 15.83 6.73 -24.34
CA GLN A 7 16.41 5.47 -23.89
C GLN A 7 17.49 5.03 -24.89
N ALA A 8 18.74 4.98 -24.45
CA ALA A 8 19.85 4.40 -25.20
C ALA A 8 19.80 2.88 -25.05
N LEU A 9 19.41 2.18 -26.11
CA LEU A 9 19.40 0.74 -26.20
C LEU A 9 20.81 0.25 -26.59
N VAL A 10 21.55 -0.31 -25.62
CA VAL A 10 22.86 -0.92 -25.88
C VAL A 10 22.65 -2.35 -26.36
N ILE A 11 22.72 -2.56 -27.68
CA ILE A 11 22.69 -3.88 -28.32
C ILE A 11 24.10 -4.46 -28.23
N THR A 12 24.29 -5.49 -27.41
CA THR A 12 25.53 -6.29 -27.38
C THR A 12 25.39 -7.46 -28.35
N THR A 13 26.15 -7.38 -29.45
CA THR A 13 26.28 -8.43 -30.46
C THR A 13 27.25 -9.51 -29.98
N PHE A 14 26.76 -10.73 -29.74
CA PHE A 14 27.60 -11.91 -29.53
C PHE A 14 27.97 -12.54 -30.88
N SER A 15 29.23 -12.40 -31.28
CA SER A 15 29.82 -13.09 -32.44
C SER A 15 30.18 -14.53 -32.06
N ALA A 16 29.47 -15.51 -32.62
CA ALA A 16 29.82 -16.92 -32.50
C ALA A 16 30.98 -17.27 -33.44
N ALA A 17 32.14 -17.59 -32.88
CA ALA A 17 33.26 -18.17 -33.62
C ALA A 17 33.05 -19.69 -33.75
N VAL A 18 32.80 -20.14 -34.98
CA VAL A 18 32.81 -21.56 -35.35
C VAL A 18 34.26 -22.00 -35.53
N ILE A 19 34.75 -22.93 -34.71
CA ILE A 19 36.00 -23.66 -34.98
C ILE A 19 35.62 -25.05 -35.49
N LEU A 20 35.69 -25.21 -36.80
CA LEU A 20 35.81 -26.49 -37.49
C LEU A 20 37.24 -27.00 -37.31
N THR A 21 37.40 -28.18 -36.71
CA THR A 21 38.60 -29.01 -36.92
C THR A 21 38.15 -30.42 -37.34
N GLY A 22 38.73 -30.89 -38.43
CA GLY A 22 38.26 -32.01 -39.21
C GLY A 22 38.84 -33.38 -38.87
N CYS A 23 38.19 -34.37 -39.49
CA CYS A 23 38.52 -35.76 -39.77
C CYS A 23 39.93 -36.29 -39.46
N GLY A 24 39.99 -37.31 -38.59
CA GLY A 24 41.02 -38.35 -38.58
C GLY A 24 40.38 -39.72 -38.87
N LYS A 25 40.88 -40.41 -39.90
CA LYS A 25 40.41 -41.72 -40.38
C LYS A 25 40.80 -42.86 -39.44
N SER A 26 39.87 -43.74 -39.10
CA SER A 26 40.15 -45.08 -38.55
C SER A 26 39.20 -46.14 -39.14
N LYS A 27 39.78 -47.30 -39.47
CA LYS A 27 39.23 -48.42 -40.26
C LYS A 27 37.95 -49.05 -39.67
N PRO A 28 37.10 -49.70 -40.50
CA PRO A 28 35.92 -50.42 -40.04
C PRO A 28 36.20 -51.90 -39.74
N GLU A 29 35.71 -52.39 -38.60
CA GLU A 29 35.29 -53.79 -38.33
C GLU A 29 34.84 -53.91 -36.86
N PRO A 30 33.98 -54.86 -36.45
CA PRO A 30 32.83 -55.49 -37.10
C PRO A 30 31.52 -55.21 -36.33
N LYS A 31 30.37 -55.55 -36.96
CA LYS A 31 29.05 -55.49 -36.31
C LYS A 31 28.93 -56.53 -35.18
N SER A 32 28.05 -56.19 -34.23
CA SER A 32 27.54 -56.97 -33.10
C SER A 32 28.38 -56.94 -31.82
N LYS A 33 28.01 -56.00 -30.94
CA LYS A 33 27.59 -56.36 -29.59
C LYS A 33 26.25 -55.70 -29.35
N THR A 34 25.26 -56.57 -29.17
CA THR A 34 23.91 -56.34 -28.69
C THR A 34 23.78 -55.04 -27.90
N ASP A 35 23.04 -54.08 -28.46
CA ASP A 35 22.49 -52.99 -27.66
C ASP A 35 21.79 -53.63 -26.46
N LYS A 36 22.19 -53.24 -25.26
CA LYS A 36 21.37 -53.47 -24.08
C LYS A 36 20.06 -52.75 -24.38
N VAL A 37 19.02 -53.53 -24.67
CA VAL A 37 17.64 -53.06 -24.58
C VAL A 37 17.51 -52.48 -23.18
N GLU A 38 17.42 -51.15 -23.05
CA GLU A 38 16.96 -50.53 -21.82
C GLU A 38 15.63 -51.19 -21.50
N THR A 39 15.59 -51.93 -20.40
CA THR A 39 14.39 -52.53 -19.87
C THR A 39 13.34 -51.44 -19.75
N ILE A 40 12.25 -51.59 -20.48
CA ILE A 40 11.05 -50.75 -20.34
C ILE A 40 10.67 -50.74 -18.85
N SER A 41 10.54 -49.55 -18.28
CA SER A 41 10.09 -49.39 -16.90
C SER A 41 8.71 -50.04 -16.73
N ASP A 42 8.48 -50.72 -15.61
CA ASP A 42 7.20 -51.44 -15.44
C ASP A 42 6.03 -50.45 -15.54
N TRP A 43 5.00 -50.83 -16.31
CA TRP A 43 3.78 -50.05 -16.45
C TRP A 43 2.97 -50.09 -15.14
N SER A 44 3.30 -49.16 -14.24
CA SER A 44 2.73 -49.06 -12.89
C SER A 44 2.79 -47.63 -12.36
N CYS A 45 1.79 -47.23 -11.58
CA CYS A 45 1.78 -45.95 -10.87
C CYS A 45 2.91 -45.84 -9.83
N THR A 46 3.46 -46.95 -9.33
CA THR A 46 4.41 -46.99 -8.21
C THR A 46 5.84 -47.32 -8.61
N HIS A 47 6.10 -47.60 -9.89
CA HIS A 47 7.44 -48.01 -10.32
C HIS A 47 8.45 -46.85 -10.17
N PRO A 48 9.62 -47.06 -9.53
CA PRO A 48 10.53 -45.97 -9.18
C PRO A 48 11.01 -45.12 -10.35
N GLU A 49 11.30 -45.72 -11.51
CA GLU A 49 11.75 -44.98 -12.68
C GLU A 49 10.65 -44.06 -13.24
N ASN A 50 9.39 -44.50 -13.20
CA ASN A 50 8.24 -43.69 -13.59
C ASN A 50 8.10 -42.46 -12.69
N LEU A 51 8.22 -42.67 -11.37
CA LEU A 51 8.17 -41.57 -10.39
C LEU A 51 9.32 -40.57 -10.57
N ASN A 52 10.53 -41.05 -10.85
CA ASN A 52 11.68 -40.18 -11.13
C ASN A 52 11.47 -39.33 -12.39
N GLN A 53 10.88 -39.89 -13.45
CA GLN A 53 10.57 -39.14 -14.68
C GLN A 53 9.50 -38.07 -14.43
N ILE A 54 8.46 -38.40 -13.66
CA ILE A 54 7.42 -37.44 -13.27
C ILE A 54 8.03 -36.31 -12.42
N GLN A 55 8.82 -36.63 -11.39
CA GLN A 55 9.49 -35.63 -10.54
C GLN A 55 10.42 -34.70 -11.34
N THR A 56 11.16 -35.25 -12.31
CA THR A 56 12.00 -34.46 -13.23
C THR A 56 11.17 -33.51 -14.07
N SER A 57 10.02 -33.97 -14.56
CA SER A 57 9.09 -33.15 -15.36
C SER A 57 8.46 -32.04 -14.52
N LEU A 58 8.06 -32.33 -13.28
CA LEU A 58 7.56 -31.35 -12.31
C LEU A 58 8.61 -30.28 -11.98
N LYS A 59 9.87 -30.67 -11.75
CA LYS A 59 10.98 -29.72 -11.54
C LYS A 59 11.18 -28.81 -12.74
N LYS A 60 11.11 -29.34 -13.96
CA LYS A 60 11.23 -28.56 -15.19
C LYS A 60 10.08 -27.55 -15.33
N GLU A 61 8.86 -27.96 -15.01
CA GLU A 61 7.70 -27.06 -15.05
C GLU A 61 7.82 -25.96 -13.99
N TYR A 62 8.21 -26.28 -12.76
CA TYR A 62 8.54 -25.28 -11.75
C TYR A 62 9.56 -24.25 -12.27
N LEU A 63 10.70 -24.70 -12.82
CA LEU A 63 11.76 -23.81 -13.31
C LEU A 63 11.25 -22.84 -14.40
N LYS A 64 10.40 -23.34 -15.29
CA LYS A 64 9.77 -22.53 -16.34
C LYS A 64 8.80 -21.49 -15.76
N GLN A 65 7.99 -21.89 -14.77
CA GLN A 65 7.01 -21.00 -14.17
C GLN A 65 7.65 -19.93 -13.28
N ILE A 66 8.67 -20.28 -12.48
CA ILE A 66 9.38 -19.29 -11.67
C ILE A 66 10.10 -18.26 -12.55
N GLU A 67 10.75 -18.70 -13.63
CA GLU A 67 11.36 -17.78 -14.60
C GLU A 67 10.33 -16.79 -15.16
N ARG A 68 9.15 -17.28 -15.54
CA ARG A 68 8.06 -16.44 -16.04
C ARG A 68 7.55 -15.47 -14.98
N SER A 69 7.30 -15.95 -13.76
CA SER A 69 6.81 -15.14 -12.64
C SER A 69 7.77 -13.98 -12.34
N LEU A 70 9.07 -14.27 -12.26
CA LEU A 70 10.09 -13.27 -11.96
C LEU A 70 10.29 -12.26 -13.09
N ARG A 71 10.16 -12.67 -14.36
CA ARG A 71 10.20 -11.74 -15.52
C ARG A 71 9.03 -10.78 -15.56
N GLN A 72 7.89 -11.17 -15.01
CA GLN A 72 6.67 -10.36 -14.97
C GLN A 72 6.60 -9.47 -13.72
N SER A 73 7.45 -9.71 -12.73
CA SER A 73 7.49 -8.93 -11.50
C SER A 73 8.35 -7.67 -11.68
N GLN A 74 7.93 -6.58 -11.03
CA GLN A 74 8.67 -5.31 -10.99
C GLN A 74 9.78 -5.29 -9.92
N TYR A 75 9.78 -6.28 -9.02
CA TYR A 75 10.68 -6.33 -7.88
C TYR A 75 12.02 -6.97 -8.24
N GLN A 76 13.08 -6.41 -7.67
CA GLN A 76 14.43 -6.96 -7.79
C GLN A 76 14.49 -8.37 -7.18
N VAL A 77 15.28 -9.23 -7.81
CA VAL A 77 15.40 -10.65 -7.46
C VAL A 77 16.77 -10.92 -6.86
N ASP A 78 16.79 -11.56 -5.70
CA ASP A 78 18.01 -12.13 -5.12
C ASP A 78 18.42 -13.41 -5.89
N ALA A 79 19.38 -13.26 -6.80
CA ALA A 79 19.83 -14.34 -7.68
C ALA A 79 20.51 -15.50 -6.94
N ASP A 80 21.21 -15.21 -5.84
CA ASP A 80 21.88 -16.24 -5.03
C ASP A 80 20.85 -17.11 -4.31
N ILE A 81 19.79 -16.49 -3.78
CA ILE A 81 18.68 -17.21 -3.16
C ILE A 81 17.91 -18.00 -4.21
N LEU A 82 17.60 -17.40 -5.37
CA LEU A 82 16.94 -18.11 -6.46
C LEU A 82 17.72 -19.38 -6.86
N ASN A 83 19.03 -19.28 -7.00
CA ASN A 83 19.88 -20.42 -7.31
C ASN A 83 19.84 -21.50 -6.21
N LYS A 84 19.92 -21.10 -4.93
CA LYS A 84 19.80 -22.02 -3.78
C LYS A 84 18.45 -22.75 -3.77
N ILE A 85 17.36 -22.05 -4.06
CA ILE A 85 16.02 -22.65 -4.16
C ILE A 85 16.00 -23.67 -5.29
N ASN A 86 16.36 -23.26 -6.51
CA ASN A 86 16.29 -24.11 -7.70
C ASN A 86 17.12 -25.40 -7.58
N GLN A 87 18.23 -25.34 -6.83
CA GLN A 87 19.07 -26.50 -6.56
C GLN A 87 18.56 -27.35 -5.39
N GLY A 88 17.97 -26.74 -4.35
CA GLY A 88 17.62 -27.40 -3.10
C GLY A 88 16.19 -27.93 -2.98
N LEU A 89 15.29 -27.60 -3.92
CA LEU A 89 13.94 -28.18 -3.97
C LEU A 89 13.98 -29.69 -4.22
N LYS A 90 13.20 -30.45 -3.44
CA LYS A 90 13.01 -31.89 -3.60
C LYS A 90 11.54 -32.21 -3.80
N PHE A 91 11.24 -32.95 -4.86
CA PHE A 91 9.89 -33.37 -5.22
C PHE A 91 9.72 -34.84 -4.85
N GLU A 92 8.69 -35.15 -4.09
CA GLU A 92 8.35 -36.51 -3.66
C GLU A 92 6.88 -36.82 -3.97
N ILE A 93 6.62 -38.01 -4.50
CA ILE A 93 5.25 -38.49 -4.78
C ILE A 93 4.95 -39.58 -3.74
N LYS A 94 3.93 -39.37 -2.91
CA LYS A 94 3.56 -40.24 -1.79
C LYS A 94 2.12 -40.71 -1.92
N ASN A 95 1.74 -41.70 -1.12
CA ASN A 95 0.36 -42.20 -1.00
C ASN A 95 -0.29 -42.55 -2.35
N ILE A 96 0.46 -43.22 -3.21
CA ILE A 96 0.05 -43.52 -4.59
C ILE A 96 -1.04 -44.60 -4.60
N ARG A 97 -2.13 -44.34 -5.33
CA ARG A 97 -3.20 -45.28 -5.63
C ARG A 97 -3.55 -45.26 -7.11
N THR A 98 -3.89 -46.42 -7.66
CA THR A 98 -4.44 -46.53 -9.01
C THR A 98 -5.95 -46.41 -8.94
N LEU A 99 -6.52 -45.50 -9.74
CA LEU A 99 -7.95 -45.27 -9.82
C LEU A 99 -8.59 -46.13 -10.91
N PRO A 100 -9.86 -46.52 -10.75
CA PRO A 100 -10.63 -47.08 -11.84
C PRO A 100 -10.72 -46.07 -12.99
N LEU A 101 -10.60 -46.54 -14.23
CA LEU A 101 -10.81 -45.70 -15.40
C LEU A 101 -12.31 -45.46 -15.63
N GLU A 102 -12.66 -44.27 -16.11
CA GLU A 102 -14.03 -43.96 -16.52
C GLU A 102 -14.42 -44.72 -17.82
N ASP A 103 -13.44 -44.94 -18.71
CA ASP A 103 -13.61 -45.68 -19.96
C ASP A 103 -12.90 -47.05 -19.89
N GLU A 104 -13.70 -48.10 -19.80
CA GLU A 104 -13.23 -49.48 -19.68
C GLU A 104 -12.45 -49.97 -20.90
N SER A 105 -12.62 -49.33 -22.06
CA SER A 105 -11.88 -49.68 -23.28
C SER A 105 -10.38 -49.34 -23.19
N GLN A 106 -9.99 -48.46 -22.25
CA GLN A 106 -8.62 -47.98 -22.06
C GLN A 106 -7.84 -48.76 -20.99
N LYS A 107 -8.47 -49.74 -20.32
CA LYS A 107 -7.89 -50.52 -19.22
C LYS A 107 -6.55 -51.19 -19.51
N ASN A 108 -6.27 -51.48 -20.78
CA ASN A 108 -5.03 -52.17 -21.20
C ASN A 108 -3.95 -51.21 -21.69
N THR A 109 -4.24 -49.91 -21.77
CA THR A 109 -3.35 -48.89 -22.34
C THR A 109 -3.16 -47.67 -21.44
N GLN A 110 -4.01 -47.45 -20.43
CA GLN A 110 -3.90 -46.31 -19.52
C GLN A 110 -4.00 -46.72 -18.04
N LEU A 111 -3.18 -46.10 -17.19
CA LEU A 111 -3.35 -46.09 -15.74
C LEU A 111 -3.74 -44.67 -15.30
N SER A 112 -4.75 -44.57 -14.44
CA SER A 112 -5.06 -43.34 -13.71
C SER A 112 -4.48 -43.44 -12.31
N CYS A 113 -3.65 -42.48 -11.93
CA CYS A 113 -2.92 -42.48 -10.68
C CYS A 113 -3.30 -41.23 -9.86
N GLU A 114 -3.58 -41.46 -8.58
CA GLU A 114 -3.75 -40.40 -7.59
C GLU A 114 -2.70 -40.56 -6.50
N SER A 115 -2.19 -39.44 -6.02
CA SER A 115 -1.09 -39.38 -5.08
C SER A 115 -1.08 -38.05 -4.35
N GLN A 116 -0.15 -37.89 -3.42
CA GLN A 116 0.18 -36.60 -2.82
C GLN A 116 1.54 -36.15 -3.34
N LEU A 117 1.61 -34.92 -3.85
CA LEU A 117 2.88 -34.26 -4.17
C LEU A 117 3.36 -33.50 -2.93
N VAL A 118 4.58 -33.83 -2.50
CA VAL A 118 5.26 -33.16 -1.39
C VAL A 118 6.51 -32.50 -1.94
N VAL A 119 6.60 -31.18 -1.81
CA VAL A 119 7.79 -30.43 -2.19
C VAL A 119 8.48 -29.93 -0.94
N SER A 120 9.70 -30.41 -0.69
CA SER A 120 10.53 -29.96 0.41
C SER A 120 11.40 -28.77 -0.02
N PHE A 121 11.34 -27.71 0.77
CA PHE A 121 12.11 -26.50 0.60
C PHE A 121 13.51 -26.61 1.25
N PRO A 122 14.50 -25.86 0.76
CA PRO A 122 15.69 -25.56 1.54
C PRO A 122 15.31 -24.97 2.90
N LYS A 123 16.02 -25.37 3.96
CA LYS A 123 15.74 -24.95 5.33
C LYS A 123 15.65 -23.42 5.45
N GLY A 124 14.56 -22.94 6.06
CA GLY A 124 14.32 -21.51 6.31
C GLY A 124 13.78 -20.73 5.12
N LEU A 125 13.57 -21.38 3.96
CA LEU A 125 12.93 -20.73 2.82
C LEU A 125 11.48 -20.35 3.14
N GLN A 126 10.74 -21.25 3.80
CA GLN A 126 9.35 -20.98 4.18
C GLN A 126 9.28 -19.71 5.04
N GLN A 127 10.08 -19.65 6.11
CA GLN A 127 10.12 -18.48 7.00
C GLN A 127 10.49 -17.19 6.26
N ARG A 128 11.40 -17.27 5.28
CA ARG A 128 11.74 -16.11 4.45
C ARG A 128 10.56 -15.66 3.59
N ALA A 129 9.85 -16.60 2.98
CA ALA A 129 8.66 -16.30 2.18
C ALA A 129 7.54 -15.71 3.05
N GLU A 130 7.33 -16.23 4.26
CA GLU A 130 6.37 -15.69 5.23
C GLU A 130 6.67 -14.23 5.57
N LYS A 131 7.94 -13.92 5.88
CA LYS A 131 8.36 -12.52 6.11
C LYS A 131 8.14 -11.65 4.89
N ALA A 132 8.46 -12.16 3.70
CA ALA A 132 8.26 -11.41 2.46
C ALA A 132 6.79 -11.14 2.16
N TYR A 133 5.92 -12.10 2.43
CA TYR A 133 4.48 -11.94 2.30
C TYR A 133 3.97 -10.84 3.24
N ILE A 134 4.41 -10.84 4.50
CA ILE A 134 4.06 -9.79 5.47
C ILE A 134 4.59 -8.42 5.03
N GLU A 135 5.82 -8.34 4.53
CA GLU A 135 6.36 -7.06 4.04
C GLU A 135 5.56 -6.53 2.86
N GLU A 136 5.26 -7.36 1.86
CA GLU A 136 4.48 -6.92 0.70
C GLU A 136 3.08 -6.43 1.09
N GLN A 137 2.45 -7.03 2.10
CA GLN A 137 1.10 -6.67 2.55
C GLN A 137 1.08 -5.52 3.58
N ARG A 138 2.23 -5.01 4.03
CA ARG A 138 2.32 -4.06 5.17
C ARG A 138 1.42 -2.81 5.02
N TYR A 139 1.24 -2.33 3.79
CA TYR A 139 0.43 -1.16 3.46
C TYR A 139 -0.76 -1.51 2.56
N SER A 140 -1.16 -2.78 2.53
CA SER A 140 -2.38 -3.22 1.87
C SER A 140 -3.59 -2.87 2.73
N ASP A 141 -4.71 -2.54 2.08
CA ASP A 141 -6.00 -2.31 2.74
C ASP A 141 -6.74 -3.64 3.05
N GLU A 142 -6.19 -4.78 2.61
CA GLU A 142 -6.75 -6.11 2.85
C GLU A 142 -6.39 -6.63 4.26
N GLU A 143 -7.25 -7.48 4.85
CA GLU A 143 -6.91 -8.15 6.11
C GLU A 143 -5.62 -8.96 5.93
N SER A 144 -4.65 -8.73 6.81
CA SER A 144 -3.34 -9.36 6.73
C SER A 144 -3.43 -10.83 7.12
N ASP A 145 -3.67 -11.69 6.12
CA ASP A 145 -3.55 -13.13 6.24
C ASP A 145 -2.08 -13.56 6.42
N MET A 146 -1.84 -14.72 7.03
CA MET A 146 -0.52 -15.35 6.97
C MET A 146 -0.36 -16.10 5.65
N LEU A 147 0.88 -16.35 5.25
CA LEU A 147 1.17 -17.12 4.02
C LEU A 147 0.50 -18.51 4.02
N ASN A 148 0.32 -19.13 5.18
CA ASN A 148 -0.39 -20.41 5.28
C ASN A 148 -1.91 -20.26 5.07
N ASP A 149 -2.51 -19.14 5.46
CA ASP A 149 -3.94 -18.88 5.27
C ASP A 149 -4.24 -18.71 3.78
N TYR A 150 -3.35 -18.03 3.04
CA TYR A 150 -3.39 -17.95 1.57
C TYR A 150 -3.50 -19.33 0.90
N PHE A 151 -2.77 -20.33 1.41
CA PHE A 151 -2.82 -21.70 0.88
C PHE A 151 -4.03 -22.50 1.37
N SER A 152 -4.48 -22.24 2.59
CA SER A 152 -5.56 -23.00 3.23
C SER A 152 -6.96 -22.56 2.76
N ASN A 153 -7.11 -21.31 2.33
CA ASN A 153 -8.40 -20.70 2.00
C ASN A 153 -8.80 -20.81 0.51
N SER A 154 -8.27 -21.79 -0.23
CA SER A 154 -8.54 -21.96 -1.67
C SER A 154 -9.40 -23.20 -1.99
N ASP A 155 -9.98 -23.25 -3.20
CA ASP A 155 -10.76 -24.41 -3.70
C ASP A 155 -9.94 -25.71 -3.80
N SER A 156 -8.61 -25.62 -3.73
CA SER A 156 -7.69 -26.75 -3.74
C SER A 156 -6.62 -26.51 -2.68
N PRO A 157 -6.97 -26.67 -1.39
CA PRO A 157 -6.15 -26.21 -0.29
C PRO A 157 -4.82 -26.96 -0.24
N LEU A 158 -3.76 -26.21 0.04
CA LEU A 158 -2.41 -26.76 0.22
C LEU A 158 -2.01 -26.66 1.68
N THR A 159 -1.16 -27.58 2.12
CA THR A 159 -0.59 -27.53 3.48
C THR A 159 0.84 -27.04 3.41
N LEU A 160 1.11 -25.86 3.97
CA LEU A 160 2.44 -25.29 4.12
C LEU A 160 2.93 -25.45 5.56
N GLU A 161 3.82 -26.41 5.80
CA GLU A 161 4.35 -26.67 7.14
C GLU A 161 5.75 -27.30 7.08
N HIS A 162 6.59 -27.01 8.08
CA HIS A 162 7.88 -27.68 8.27
C HIS A 162 8.80 -27.63 7.03
N ASP A 163 8.88 -26.48 6.34
CA ASP A 163 9.61 -26.31 5.09
C ASP A 163 9.11 -27.28 3.98
N GLN A 164 7.81 -27.60 3.97
CA GLN A 164 7.18 -28.43 2.94
C GLN A 164 5.87 -27.83 2.48
N LEU A 165 5.60 -27.96 1.18
CA LEU A 165 4.27 -27.72 0.60
C LEU A 165 3.70 -29.04 0.07
N LYS A 166 2.47 -29.34 0.47
CA LYS A 166 1.78 -30.60 0.18
C LYS A 166 0.43 -30.35 -0.45
N GLY A 167 0.06 -31.18 -1.41
CA GLY A 167 -1.27 -31.19 -2.01
C GLY A 167 -1.52 -32.44 -2.85
N ASP A 168 -2.76 -32.61 -3.27
CA ASP A 168 -3.15 -33.75 -4.11
C ASP A 168 -2.55 -33.65 -5.50
N PHE A 169 -2.23 -34.81 -6.08
CA PHE A 169 -1.57 -34.91 -7.37
C PHE A 169 -2.09 -36.09 -8.18
N PHE A 170 -2.68 -35.78 -9.32
CA PHE A 170 -3.27 -36.72 -10.26
C PHE A 170 -2.45 -36.76 -11.54
N TYR A 171 -2.22 -37.95 -12.09
CA TYR A 171 -1.52 -38.13 -13.36
C TYR A 171 -1.95 -39.43 -14.03
N ASN A 172 -1.80 -39.50 -15.35
CA ASN A 172 -2.03 -40.74 -16.10
C ASN A 172 -0.73 -41.29 -16.70
N ILE A 173 -0.61 -42.62 -16.79
CA ILE A 173 0.47 -43.30 -17.50
C ILE A 173 -0.12 -44.10 -18.65
N THR A 174 0.19 -43.69 -19.89
CA THR A 174 -0.29 -44.37 -21.09
C THR A 174 0.83 -45.24 -21.69
N LYS A 175 0.52 -46.51 -21.94
CA LYS A 175 1.38 -47.43 -22.67
C LYS A 175 1.23 -47.17 -24.18
N THR A 176 2.35 -47.06 -24.87
CA THR A 176 2.41 -46.86 -26.33
C THR A 176 2.56 -48.19 -27.08
N ASP A 177 2.20 -48.19 -28.37
CA ASP A 177 2.29 -49.38 -29.25
C ASP A 177 3.71 -49.93 -29.43
N LYS A 178 4.74 -49.15 -29.08
CA LYS A 178 6.17 -49.53 -29.14
C LYS A 178 6.75 -49.87 -27.76
N GLU A 179 5.89 -50.25 -26.82
CA GLU A 179 6.25 -50.57 -25.43
C GLU A 179 6.84 -49.40 -24.61
N GLY A 180 6.83 -48.16 -25.10
CA GLY A 180 7.19 -46.97 -24.33
C GLY A 180 6.05 -46.46 -23.44
N LEU A 181 6.37 -45.64 -22.42
CA LEU A 181 5.39 -44.98 -21.54
C LEU A 181 5.31 -43.48 -21.81
N VAL A 182 4.10 -42.93 -21.72
CA VAL A 182 3.83 -41.49 -21.77
C VAL A 182 3.18 -41.07 -20.45
N PHE A 183 3.72 -40.01 -19.83
CA PHE A 183 3.22 -39.44 -18.59
C PHE A 183 2.36 -38.21 -18.89
N ASN A 184 1.06 -38.31 -18.68
CA ASN A 184 0.14 -37.21 -18.83
C ASN A 184 0.00 -36.51 -17.47
N LEU A 185 0.78 -35.45 -17.30
CA LEU A 185 0.72 -34.58 -16.12
C LEU A 185 -0.32 -33.48 -16.34
N PRO A 186 -0.99 -33.00 -15.28
CA PRO A 186 -1.94 -31.91 -15.40
C PRO A 186 -1.20 -30.65 -15.88
N SER A 187 -1.84 -29.91 -16.79
CA SER A 187 -1.28 -28.68 -17.35
C SER A 187 -1.18 -27.54 -16.33
N GLN A 188 -2.01 -27.59 -15.29
CA GLN A 188 -1.98 -26.74 -14.11
C GLN A 188 -1.85 -27.61 -12.87
N ASN A 189 -0.94 -27.24 -11.98
CA ASN A 189 -0.68 -28.00 -10.77
C ASN A 189 -0.54 -27.00 -9.61
N THR A 190 -1.53 -27.03 -8.72
CA THR A 190 -1.64 -26.09 -7.60
C THR A 190 -0.43 -26.14 -6.68
N VAL A 191 0.15 -27.33 -6.45
CA VAL A 191 1.40 -27.46 -5.66
C VAL A 191 2.57 -26.78 -6.36
N ILE A 192 2.73 -26.94 -7.69
CA ILE A 192 3.79 -26.25 -8.44
C ILE A 192 3.58 -24.73 -8.41
N GLU A 193 2.35 -24.27 -8.63
CA GLU A 193 1.99 -22.86 -8.55
C GLU A 193 2.28 -22.27 -7.16
N GLY A 194 1.96 -23.02 -6.09
CA GLY A 194 2.27 -22.63 -4.73
C GLY A 194 3.77 -22.61 -4.42
N VAL A 195 4.55 -23.56 -4.95
CA VAL A 195 6.02 -23.54 -4.83
C VAL A 195 6.61 -22.33 -5.55
N VAL A 196 6.11 -21.99 -6.74
CA VAL A 196 6.49 -20.78 -7.47
C VAL A 196 6.17 -19.54 -6.65
N PHE A 197 4.98 -19.47 -6.04
CA PHE A 197 4.58 -18.36 -5.20
C PHE A 197 5.54 -18.17 -4.01
N VAL A 198 5.80 -19.23 -3.23
CA VAL A 198 6.74 -19.22 -2.09
C VAL A 198 8.14 -18.77 -2.54
N ALA A 199 8.63 -19.32 -3.65
CA ALA A 199 9.94 -18.97 -4.20
C ALA A 199 10.01 -17.50 -4.62
N THR A 200 8.99 -16.99 -5.33
CA THR A 200 8.90 -15.59 -5.74
C THR A 200 8.93 -14.65 -4.54
N LYS A 201 8.10 -14.89 -3.51
CA LYS A 201 8.13 -14.05 -2.29
C LYS A 201 9.50 -14.07 -1.64
N ALA A 202 10.09 -15.26 -1.47
CA ALA A 202 11.39 -15.37 -0.83
C ALA A 202 12.51 -14.64 -1.57
N VAL A 203 12.59 -14.71 -2.90
CA VAL A 203 13.66 -14.05 -3.66
C VAL A 203 13.45 -12.53 -3.75
N GLN A 204 12.22 -12.05 -3.56
CA GLN A 204 11.88 -10.62 -3.61
C GLN A 204 11.83 -9.95 -2.24
N TYR A 205 12.04 -10.70 -1.15
CA TYR A 205 11.98 -10.20 0.22
C TYR A 205 12.74 -8.88 0.44
N ALA A 206 14.00 -8.80 -0.03
CA ALA A 206 14.82 -7.61 0.16
C ALA A 206 14.24 -6.39 -0.56
N ALA A 207 13.63 -6.58 -1.74
CA ALA A 207 13.00 -5.51 -2.50
C ALA A 207 11.74 -4.98 -1.79
N TYR A 208 10.93 -5.85 -1.18
CA TYR A 208 9.78 -5.44 -0.37
C TYR A 208 10.22 -4.63 0.86
N VAL A 209 11.25 -5.08 1.57
CA VAL A 209 11.80 -4.35 2.72
C VAL A 209 12.30 -2.96 2.28
N GLU A 210 13.02 -2.87 1.18
CA GLU A 210 13.53 -1.59 0.68
C GLU A 210 12.41 -0.64 0.25
N GLU A 211 11.39 -1.14 -0.43
CA GLU A 211 10.21 -0.37 -0.81
C GLU A 211 9.49 0.19 0.42
N ASN A 212 9.22 -0.65 1.41
CA ASN A 212 8.59 -0.23 2.66
C ASN A 212 9.41 0.83 3.40
N GLN A 213 10.74 0.67 3.46
CA GLN A 213 11.61 1.67 4.07
C GLN A 213 11.58 3.02 3.33
N ARG A 214 11.48 3.00 2.00
CA ARG A 214 11.33 4.25 1.21
C ARG A 214 9.99 4.90 1.50
N TYR A 215 8.92 4.11 1.55
CA TYR A 215 7.58 4.60 1.89
C TYR A 215 7.54 5.24 3.28
N GLU A 216 8.09 4.57 4.30
CA GLU A 216 8.17 5.10 5.67
C GLU A 216 8.93 6.43 5.73
N LYS A 217 10.06 6.54 5.03
CA LYS A 217 10.83 7.79 4.96
C LYS A 217 10.04 8.91 4.30
N SER A 218 9.41 8.64 3.15
CA SER A 218 8.58 9.63 2.45
C SER A 218 7.45 10.12 3.35
N ARG A 219 6.73 9.19 4.01
CA ARG A 219 5.63 9.55 4.91
C ARG A 219 6.09 10.44 6.06
N VAL A 220 7.24 10.14 6.68
CA VAL A 220 7.79 10.98 7.75
C VAL A 220 8.19 12.36 7.24
N GLU A 221 8.74 12.47 6.03
CA GLU A 221 9.06 13.74 5.40
C GLU A 221 7.80 14.56 5.08
N ASP A 222 6.77 13.90 4.53
CA ASP A 222 5.48 14.52 4.21
C ASP A 222 4.77 15.01 5.49
N ASP A 223 4.75 14.21 6.55
CA ASP A 223 4.20 14.58 7.87
C ASP A 223 4.92 15.79 8.45
N LYS A 224 6.26 15.82 8.34
CA LYS A 224 7.06 16.96 8.80
C LYS A 224 6.74 18.22 7.99
N GLN A 225 6.67 18.12 6.67
CA GLN A 225 6.35 19.27 5.82
C GLN A 225 4.92 19.77 6.08
N SER A 226 3.97 18.86 6.29
CA SER A 226 2.60 19.19 6.67
C SER A 226 2.54 19.94 8.00
N ALA A 227 3.28 19.49 9.01
CA ALA A 227 3.38 20.15 10.31
C ALA A 227 4.03 21.55 10.21
N GLU A 228 5.10 21.69 9.41
CA GLU A 228 5.74 22.98 9.16
C GLU A 228 4.78 23.97 8.48
N ASN A 229 4.05 23.51 7.47
CA ASN A 229 3.03 24.31 6.78
C ASN A 229 1.89 24.71 7.73
N TYR A 230 1.40 23.78 8.56
CA TYR A 230 0.37 24.06 9.55
C TYR A 230 0.83 25.14 10.54
N ASN A 231 2.04 25.02 11.08
CA ASN A 231 2.62 26.00 12.00
C ASN A 231 2.75 27.39 11.36
N ALA A 232 3.19 27.47 10.09
CA ALA A 232 3.29 28.73 9.36
C ALA A 232 1.91 29.39 9.16
N GLN A 233 0.86 28.60 8.92
CA GLN A 233 -0.51 29.11 8.81
C GLN A 233 -1.04 29.60 10.16
N THR A 234 -0.76 28.89 11.25
CA THR A 234 -1.11 29.34 12.61
C THR A 234 -0.41 30.66 12.97
N GLU A 235 0.88 30.83 12.64
CA GLU A 235 1.60 32.09 12.86
C GLU A 235 1.00 33.25 12.04
N LEU A 236 0.65 32.98 10.78
CA LEU A 236 -0.01 33.97 9.92
C LEU A 236 -1.38 34.37 10.48
N ALA A 237 -2.16 33.41 10.98
CA ALA A 237 -3.44 33.65 11.61
C ALA A 237 -3.30 34.55 12.85
N GLN A 238 -2.32 34.27 13.73
CA GLN A 238 -2.03 35.14 14.88
C GLN A 238 -1.74 36.57 14.44
N LYS A 239 -0.87 36.75 13.45
CA LYS A 239 -0.48 38.07 12.94
C LYS A 239 -1.68 38.83 12.37
N ALA A 240 -2.55 38.15 11.61
CA ALA A 240 -3.75 38.77 11.07
C ALA A 240 -4.70 39.25 12.18
N MET A 241 -4.85 38.43 13.24
CA MET A 241 -5.64 38.79 14.43
C MET A 241 -5.05 39.97 15.19
N ASP A 242 -3.75 39.98 15.41
CA ASP A 242 -3.06 41.04 16.17
C ASP A 242 -3.15 42.39 15.46
N VAL A 243 -2.97 42.40 14.13
CA VAL A 243 -3.13 43.60 13.31
C VAL A 243 -4.56 44.11 13.44
N ARG A 244 -5.56 43.24 13.25
CA ARG A 244 -6.96 43.65 13.32
C ARG A 244 -7.38 44.09 14.72
N LYS A 245 -6.90 43.42 15.77
CA LYS A 245 -7.14 43.81 17.17
C LYS A 245 -6.61 45.21 17.44
N LYS A 246 -5.40 45.52 16.98
CA LYS A 246 -4.80 46.86 17.12
C LYS A 246 -5.64 47.95 16.44
N GLU A 247 -6.18 47.68 15.26
CA GLU A 247 -7.08 48.61 14.57
C GLU A 247 -8.37 48.85 15.36
N LEU A 248 -8.98 47.77 15.86
CA LEU A 248 -10.21 47.83 16.64
C LEU A 248 -10.03 48.58 17.97
N ASP A 249 -8.92 48.35 18.67
CA ASP A 249 -8.60 49.04 19.93
C ASP A 249 -8.36 50.54 19.69
N ALA A 250 -7.70 50.90 18.59
CA ALA A 250 -7.51 52.30 18.20
C ALA A 250 -8.83 53.00 17.85
N ASP A 251 -9.73 52.34 17.10
CA ASP A 251 -11.04 52.92 16.78
C ASP A 251 -11.92 53.03 18.03
N LYS A 252 -11.92 52.01 18.90
CA LYS A 252 -12.62 52.07 20.19
C LYS A 252 -12.20 53.28 21.01
N ALA A 253 -10.88 53.50 21.18
CA ALA A 253 -10.37 54.64 21.92
C ALA A 253 -10.85 55.98 21.32
N LYS A 254 -10.81 56.09 19.99
CA LYS A 254 -11.28 57.27 19.26
C LYS A 254 -12.78 57.52 19.45
N GLN A 255 -13.63 56.49 19.39
CA GLN A 255 -15.07 56.66 19.54
C GLN A 255 -15.47 56.96 20.99
N VAL A 256 -14.77 56.40 21.98
CA VAL A 256 -14.98 56.76 23.41
C VAL A 256 -14.69 58.23 23.63
N GLU A 257 -13.56 58.73 23.12
CA GLU A 257 -13.21 60.14 23.22
C GLU A 257 -14.26 61.04 22.55
N ARG A 258 -14.71 60.65 21.35
CA ARG A 258 -15.76 61.39 20.63
C ARG A 258 -17.08 61.41 21.40
N LEU A 259 -17.49 60.29 22.00
CA LEU A 259 -18.70 60.21 22.81
C LEU A 259 -18.62 61.16 24.01
N ASN A 260 -17.49 61.17 24.71
CA ASN A 260 -17.26 62.07 25.85
C ASN A 260 -17.32 63.54 25.42
N GLN A 261 -16.66 63.90 24.32
CA GLN A 261 -16.71 65.27 23.78
C GLN A 261 -18.12 65.69 23.37
N THR A 262 -18.91 64.78 22.79
CA THR A 262 -20.32 65.06 22.46
C THR A 262 -21.15 65.24 23.72
N TRP A 263 -20.97 64.40 24.74
CA TRP A 263 -21.62 64.56 26.03
C TRP A 263 -21.28 65.91 26.67
N ASP A 264 -20.01 66.32 26.61
CA ASP A 264 -19.54 67.55 27.23
C ASP A 264 -20.11 68.82 26.60
N LYS A 265 -20.49 68.77 25.32
CA LYS A 265 -21.13 69.88 24.60
C LYS A 265 -22.59 70.11 24.99
N LEU A 266 -23.26 69.13 25.61
CA LEU A 266 -24.64 69.28 26.05
C LEU A 266 -24.77 70.36 27.13
N SER A 267 -25.91 71.06 27.15
CA SER A 267 -26.22 72.02 28.22
C SER A 267 -26.34 71.31 29.59
N ALA A 268 -26.19 72.06 30.68
CA ALA A 268 -26.30 71.52 32.03
C ALA A 268 -27.68 70.86 32.29
N GLU A 269 -28.75 71.47 31.77
CA GLU A 269 -30.12 70.96 31.86
C GLU A 269 -30.27 69.60 31.15
N LYS A 270 -29.72 69.49 29.93
CA LYS A 270 -29.71 68.23 29.18
C LYS A 270 -28.88 67.16 29.88
N LYS A 271 -27.71 67.52 30.42
CA LYS A 271 -26.87 66.59 31.20
C LYS A 271 -27.62 66.05 32.42
N ILE A 272 -28.37 66.88 33.14
CA ILE A 272 -29.19 66.42 34.28
C ILE A 272 -30.31 65.50 33.78
N GLN A 273 -31.02 65.90 32.72
CA GLN A 273 -32.13 65.13 32.16
C GLN A 273 -31.72 63.73 31.69
N PHE A 274 -30.56 63.60 31.04
CA PHE A 274 -30.13 62.34 30.40
C PHE A 274 -29.07 61.56 31.19
N LYS A 275 -28.70 61.98 32.40
CA LYS A 275 -27.64 61.32 33.19
C LYS A 275 -27.92 59.84 33.43
N GLN A 276 -29.14 59.51 33.88
CA GLN A 276 -29.51 58.13 34.16
C GLN A 276 -29.57 57.29 32.89
N ASP A 277 -30.21 57.81 31.83
CA ASP A 277 -30.29 57.15 30.52
C ASP A 277 -28.89 56.86 29.95
N GLN A 278 -27.93 57.76 30.13
CA GLN A 278 -26.54 57.53 29.72
C GLN A 278 -25.86 56.41 30.53
N SER A 279 -26.13 56.33 31.83
CA SER A 279 -25.61 55.25 32.70
C SER A 279 -26.19 53.89 32.31
N ASP A 280 -27.52 53.82 32.19
CA ASP A 280 -28.24 52.60 31.81
C ASP A 280 -27.81 52.13 30.41
N TRP A 281 -27.55 53.07 29.51
CA TRP A 281 -27.04 52.78 28.18
C TRP A 281 -25.65 52.13 28.21
N PHE A 282 -24.72 52.58 29.07
CA PHE A 282 -23.40 51.96 29.19
C PHE A 282 -23.50 50.50 29.64
N GLU A 283 -24.31 50.23 30.66
CA GLU A 283 -24.54 48.87 31.16
C GLU A 283 -25.16 47.98 30.08
N LYS A 284 -26.21 48.47 29.42
CA LYS A 284 -26.88 47.75 28.35
C LYS A 284 -25.93 47.42 27.20
N ARG A 285 -25.14 48.40 26.73
CA ARG A 285 -24.13 48.18 25.68
C ARG A 285 -23.17 47.06 26.08
N ASP A 286 -22.62 47.11 27.28
CA ASP A 286 -21.58 46.18 27.70
C ASP A 286 -22.12 44.75 27.85
N VAL A 287 -23.35 44.58 28.33
CA VAL A 287 -24.02 43.27 28.41
C VAL A 287 -24.35 42.74 27.01
N GLU A 288 -25.00 43.54 26.17
CA GLU A 288 -25.37 43.14 24.81
C GLU A 288 -24.14 42.72 24.00
N CYS A 289 -23.06 43.50 24.05
CA CYS A 289 -21.86 43.20 23.30
C CYS A 289 -21.12 41.95 23.82
N LYS A 290 -21.17 41.65 25.12
CA LYS A 290 -20.62 40.39 25.66
C LYS A 290 -21.39 39.17 25.15
N VAL A 291 -22.71 39.26 25.06
CA VAL A 291 -23.55 38.17 24.53
C VAL A 291 -23.28 37.97 23.04
N LEU A 292 -23.24 39.05 22.26
CA LEU A 292 -22.99 38.97 20.81
C LEU A 292 -21.59 38.44 20.48
N ALA A 293 -20.59 38.76 21.30
CA ALA A 293 -19.21 38.31 21.13
C ALA A 293 -18.98 36.81 21.35
N GLN A 294 -19.96 36.08 21.88
CA GLN A 294 -19.88 34.63 22.06
C GLN A 294 -20.19 33.85 20.78
N LYS A 295 -20.59 34.53 19.69
CA LYS A 295 -20.97 33.91 18.43
C LYS A 295 -19.78 33.18 17.80
N SER A 296 -19.96 31.91 17.44
CA SER A 296 -18.92 31.14 16.74
C SER A 296 -18.67 31.74 15.36
N VAL A 297 -17.43 31.63 14.89
CA VAL A 297 -17.09 32.00 13.50
C VAL A 297 -17.89 31.16 12.50
N ASP A 298 -18.16 29.90 12.82
CA ASP A 298 -18.92 28.99 11.95
C ASP A 298 -20.38 29.42 11.78
N ASP A 299 -20.90 30.24 12.71
CA ASP A 299 -22.26 30.79 12.66
C ASP A 299 -22.34 32.11 11.88
N ILE A 300 -21.20 32.62 11.38
CA ILE A 300 -21.12 33.82 10.57
C ILE A 300 -21.13 33.40 9.10
N ALA A 301 -22.04 33.98 8.31
CA ALA A 301 -22.09 33.70 6.88
C ALA A 301 -20.76 34.09 6.23
N GLU A 302 -20.27 33.31 5.28
CA GLU A 302 -18.93 33.50 4.67
C GLU A 302 -18.71 34.92 4.14
N LYS A 303 -19.76 35.54 3.57
CA LYS A 303 -19.74 36.92 3.07
C LYS A 303 -19.50 37.98 4.16
N ASP A 304 -19.81 37.64 5.41
CA ASP A 304 -19.73 38.51 6.58
C ASP A 304 -18.46 38.23 7.41
N LEU A 305 -17.64 37.24 7.03
CA LEU A 305 -16.38 36.94 7.69
C LEU A 305 -15.32 38.00 7.39
N GLU A 306 -14.69 38.54 8.44
CA GLU A 306 -13.50 39.36 8.28
C GLU A 306 -12.30 38.52 7.82
N THR A 307 -11.31 39.15 7.19
CA THR A 307 -10.14 38.48 6.63
C THR A 307 -9.42 37.56 7.61
N TYR A 308 -9.28 37.97 8.89
CA TYR A 308 -8.64 37.14 9.91
C TYR A 308 -9.49 35.91 10.30
N GLN A 309 -10.83 36.02 10.22
CA GLN A 309 -11.77 34.95 10.56
C GLN A 309 -11.80 33.84 9.51
N LYS A 310 -11.43 34.17 8.26
CA LYS A 310 -11.26 33.16 7.19
C LYS A 310 -10.13 32.16 7.45
N GLN A 311 -9.28 32.41 8.44
CA GLN A 311 -8.21 31.51 8.88
C GLN A 311 -8.57 30.73 10.16
N SER A 312 -9.86 30.65 10.53
CA SER A 312 -10.33 29.99 11.76
C SER A 312 -9.89 28.54 11.91
N ASN A 313 -9.69 27.82 10.80
CA ASN A 313 -9.19 26.44 10.80
C ASN A 313 -7.79 26.28 11.44
N TYR A 314 -7.03 27.36 11.55
CA TYR A 314 -5.69 27.36 12.16
C TYR A 314 -5.67 27.96 13.56
N TRP A 315 -6.84 28.27 14.12
CA TRP A 315 -6.93 28.92 15.42
C TRP A 315 -6.67 27.96 16.58
N THR A 316 -5.87 28.45 17.52
CA THR A 316 -5.76 27.87 18.86
C THR A 316 -6.93 28.32 19.75
N ALA A 317 -7.07 27.72 20.93
CA ALA A 317 -8.05 28.16 21.91
C ALA A 317 -7.86 29.64 22.33
N GLU A 318 -6.61 30.12 22.40
CA GLU A 318 -6.32 31.52 22.74
C GLU A 318 -6.72 32.47 21.60
N MET A 319 -6.49 32.07 20.35
CA MET A 319 -6.99 32.81 19.18
C MET A 319 -8.51 32.88 19.18
N SER A 320 -9.21 31.77 19.45
CA SER A 320 -10.66 31.79 19.55
C SER A 320 -11.16 32.78 20.61
N LYS A 321 -10.48 32.87 21.75
CA LYS A 321 -10.77 33.86 22.80
C LYS A 321 -10.45 35.29 22.36
N GLN A 322 -9.31 35.51 21.70
CA GLN A 322 -8.96 36.81 21.12
C GLN A 322 -10.01 37.28 20.10
N ASN A 323 -10.57 36.38 19.28
CA ASN A 323 -11.67 36.69 18.38
C ASN A 323 -12.92 37.16 19.15
N GLN A 324 -13.28 36.50 20.26
CA GLN A 324 -14.40 36.96 21.11
C GLN A 324 -14.14 38.38 21.64
N GLU A 325 -12.93 38.68 22.11
CA GLU A 325 -12.57 40.04 22.52
C GLU A 325 -12.69 41.06 21.39
N MET A 326 -12.26 40.69 20.19
CA MET A 326 -12.34 41.54 19.00
C MET A 326 -13.80 41.80 18.59
N GLN A 327 -14.66 40.76 18.60
CA GLN A 327 -16.10 40.91 18.33
C GLN A 327 -16.78 41.80 19.38
N TYR A 328 -16.40 41.67 20.65
CA TYR A 328 -16.87 42.57 21.71
C TYR A 328 -16.47 44.01 21.39
N THR A 329 -15.19 44.25 21.05
CA THR A 329 -14.70 45.59 20.70
C THR A 329 -15.43 46.16 19.49
N GLN A 330 -15.72 45.36 18.46
CA GLN A 330 -16.51 45.80 17.30
C GLN A 330 -17.92 46.26 17.70
N CYS A 331 -18.66 45.42 18.44
CA CYS A 331 -19.99 45.77 18.91
C CYS A 331 -19.95 47.03 19.78
N PHE A 332 -19.00 47.10 20.71
CA PHE A 332 -18.81 48.23 21.61
C PHE A 332 -18.64 49.53 20.83
N THR A 333 -17.74 49.51 19.84
CA THR A 333 -17.43 50.67 19.01
C THR A 333 -18.62 51.10 18.18
N GLN A 334 -19.33 50.17 17.54
CA GLN A 334 -20.53 50.45 16.74
C GLN A 334 -21.63 51.10 17.58
N LYS A 335 -21.96 50.51 18.74
CA LYS A 335 -22.96 51.07 19.67
C LYS A 335 -22.55 52.46 20.17
N THR A 336 -21.26 52.67 20.42
CA THR A 336 -20.71 53.97 20.84
C THR A 336 -20.86 55.04 19.76
N ILE A 337 -20.68 54.68 18.48
CA ILE A 337 -20.95 55.56 17.34
C ILE A 337 -22.44 55.93 17.30
N GLU A 338 -23.34 54.94 17.37
CA GLU A 338 -24.79 55.16 17.36
C GLU A 338 -25.24 56.09 18.49
N ARG A 339 -24.71 55.89 19.70
CA ARG A 339 -25.01 56.75 20.84
C ARG A 339 -24.45 58.16 20.69
N THR A 340 -23.26 58.29 20.10
CA THR A 340 -22.68 59.60 19.78
C THR A 340 -23.58 60.37 18.81
N VAL A 341 -24.13 59.70 17.79
CA VAL A 341 -25.11 60.31 16.85
C VAL A 341 -26.38 60.73 17.59
N TYR A 342 -26.93 59.84 18.43
CA TYR A 342 -28.12 60.15 19.24
C TYR A 342 -27.92 61.40 20.10
N LEU A 343 -26.82 61.48 20.87
CA LEU A 343 -26.55 62.63 21.74
C LEU A 343 -26.30 63.91 20.94
N ASN A 344 -25.67 63.83 19.76
CA ASN A 344 -25.48 65.00 18.91
C ASN A 344 -26.82 65.58 18.42
N ASN A 345 -27.85 64.76 18.22
CA ASN A 345 -29.19 65.20 17.83
C ASN A 345 -30.00 65.81 19.00
N LEU A 346 -29.45 65.78 20.23
CA LEU A 346 -30.03 66.44 21.40
C LEU A 346 -29.47 67.86 21.63
N ASN A 347 -28.38 68.21 20.94
CA ASN A 347 -27.88 69.58 20.83
C ASN A 347 -28.78 70.38 19.88
#